data_AF-A0A937Q6X7-F1
#
_entry.id   AF-A0A937Q6X7-F1
#
_cell.length_a   1.000
_cell.length_b   1.000
_cell.length_c   1.000
_cell.angle_alpha   90.00
_cell.angle_beta   90.00
_cell.angle_gamma   90.00
#
_symmetry.space_group_name_H-M   'P 1'
#
loop_
_entity.id
_entity.type
_entity.pdbx_description
1 polymer ?
#
loop_
_entity_poly.entity_id
_entity_poly.type
_entity_poly.pdbx_seq_one_letter_code
_entity_poly.pdbx_strand_id
1 'polypeptide(L)'
;MNRKSVMVWVCFWIAMGLFCNFTLSLIADYNKAIYAEDTKDEDEQATEGNVLNLSGTVIGSVNDEGKVFTRYGSPLGSVDQSGTIFNVSKIVIGKVDQDGKVWNQSGTVLGSVDADGSVFNVSGRKVGTVKADGYIILIGGAARLLFLK
;
A
#
# COMPACT_ATOMS: atom_id res chain seq x y z
N MET A 1 63.54 -1.27 -24.80
CA MET A 1 62.95 -1.16 -23.45
C MET A 1 62.70 -2.57 -22.91
N ASN A 2 63.28 -2.91 -21.76
CA ASN A 2 63.43 -4.30 -21.28
C ASN A 2 62.08 -4.98 -20.98
N ARG A 3 61.79 -6.11 -21.64
CA ARG A 3 60.55 -6.90 -21.47
C ARG A 3 60.31 -7.40 -20.03
N LYS A 4 61.33 -7.37 -19.18
CA LYS A 4 61.26 -7.76 -17.76
C LYS A 4 60.61 -6.70 -16.86
N SER A 5 60.66 -5.40 -17.21
CA SER A 5 60.03 -4.33 -16.42
C SER A 5 58.55 -4.13 -16.73
N VAL A 6 58.11 -4.43 -17.95
CA VAL A 6 56.69 -4.30 -18.36
C VAL A 6 55.83 -5.37 -17.67
N MET A 7 56.37 -6.57 -17.47
CA MET A 7 55.64 -7.67 -16.81
C MET A 7 55.47 -7.45 -15.30
N VAL A 8 56.43 -6.80 -14.64
CA VAL A 8 56.33 -6.44 -13.22
C VAL A 8 55.31 -5.32 -12.98
N TRP A 9 55.22 -4.35 -13.91
CA TRP A 9 54.22 -3.28 -13.85
C TRP A 9 52.79 -3.80 -14.08
N VAL A 10 52.60 -4.75 -15.00
CA VAL A 10 51.27 -5.32 -15.29
C VAL A 10 50.74 -6.16 -14.12
N CYS A 11 51.59 -6.91 -13.43
CA CYS A 11 51.18 -7.66 -12.23
C CYS A 11 50.81 -6.75 -11.04
N PHE A 12 51.42 -5.56 -10.92
CA PHE A 12 51.12 -4.60 -9.86
C PHE A 12 49.71 -3.98 -10.00
N TRP A 13 49.24 -3.78 -11.23
CA TRP A 13 47.88 -3.27 -11.51
C TRP A 13 46.80 -4.34 -11.38
N ILE A 14 47.11 -5.62 -11.67
CA ILE A 14 46.16 -6.73 -11.52
C ILE A 14 45.90 -7.05 -10.03
N ALA A 15 46.93 -6.95 -9.18
CA ALA A 15 46.78 -7.19 -7.74
C ALA A 15 45.95 -6.09 -7.03
N MET A 16 45.99 -4.84 -7.50
CA MET A 16 45.24 -3.72 -6.92
C MET A 16 43.77 -3.69 -7.38
N GLY A 17 43.45 -4.27 -8.54
CA GLY A 17 42.08 -4.40 -9.05
C GLY A 17 41.25 -5.50 -8.38
N LEU A 18 41.89 -6.53 -7.81
CA LEU A 18 41.20 -7.63 -7.12
C LEU A 18 40.81 -7.29 -5.67
N PHE A 19 41.42 -6.25 -5.07
CA PHE A 19 41.04 -5.75 -3.75
C PHE A 19 39.83 -4.78 -3.77
N CYS A 20 39.50 -4.19 -4.92
CA CYS A 20 38.34 -3.30 -5.06
C CYS A 20 37.01 -4.08 -5.22
N ASN A 21 37.08 -5.31 -5.71
CA ASN A 21 35.89 -6.14 -5.94
C ASN A 21 35.35 -6.81 -4.65
N PHE A 22 36.12 -6.84 -3.56
CA PHE A 22 35.69 -7.50 -2.32
C PHE A 22 34.96 -6.55 -1.34
N THR A 23 35.11 -5.23 -1.49
CA THR A 23 34.37 -4.24 -0.69
C THR A 23 33.11 -3.72 -1.40
N LEU A 24 33.02 -3.79 -2.73
CA LEU A 24 31.79 -3.44 -3.46
C LEU A 24 30.66 -4.46 -3.22
N SER A 25 30.98 -5.75 -3.03
CA SER A 25 29.96 -6.77 -2.71
C SER A 25 29.31 -6.54 -1.33
N LEU A 26 30.02 -5.90 -0.39
CA LEU A 26 29.51 -5.58 0.94
C LEU A 26 28.60 -4.33 0.96
N ILE A 27 28.77 -3.41 0.00
CA ILE A 27 27.90 -2.22 -0.12
C ILE A 27 26.57 -2.59 -0.79
N ALA A 28 26.56 -3.53 -1.74
CA ALA A 28 25.35 -3.96 -2.43
C ALA A 28 24.35 -4.68 -1.50
N ASP A 29 24.84 -5.53 -0.58
CA ASP A 29 23.98 -6.20 0.40
C ASP A 29 23.51 -5.29 1.53
N TYR A 30 24.32 -4.29 1.93
CA TYR A 30 23.91 -3.33 2.97
C TYR A 30 22.80 -2.39 2.50
N ASN A 31 22.81 -2.02 1.21
CA ASN A 31 21.76 -1.18 0.64
C ASN A 31 20.40 -1.89 0.55
N LYS A 32 20.35 -3.24 0.58
CA LYS A 32 19.08 -3.97 0.48
C LYS A 32 18.23 -3.97 1.76
N ALA A 33 18.84 -3.72 2.92
CA ALA A 33 18.15 -3.72 4.22
C ALA A 33 17.67 -2.32 4.69
N ILE A 34 18.05 -1.25 3.99
CA ILE A 34 17.60 0.14 4.24
C ILE A 34 16.46 0.54 3.28
N TYR A 35 16.00 -0.36 2.40
CA TYR A 35 14.69 -0.22 1.78
C TYR A 35 13.64 -0.76 2.75
N ALA A 36 13.41 -0.01 3.84
CA ALA A 36 12.05 0.13 4.29
C ALA A 36 11.30 0.67 3.06
N GLU A 37 10.39 -0.16 2.57
CA GLU A 37 9.54 0.02 1.42
C GLU A 37 8.69 1.29 1.59
N ASP A 38 9.32 2.45 1.38
CA ASP A 38 8.66 3.65 0.91
C ASP A 38 8.59 3.47 -0.61
N THR A 39 7.69 2.58 -1.05
CA THR A 39 7.26 2.60 -2.44
C THR A 39 6.59 3.95 -2.63
N LYS A 40 7.41 4.87 -3.11
CA LYS A 40 6.98 6.05 -3.84
C LYS A 40 6.35 5.52 -5.12
N ASP A 41 5.16 4.96 -4.97
CA ASP A 41 4.25 4.60 -6.05
C ASP A 41 3.70 5.94 -6.60
N GLU A 42 4.59 6.70 -7.23
CA GLU A 42 4.22 7.65 -8.28
C GLU A 42 4.00 6.84 -9.56
N ASP A 43 3.09 5.87 -9.49
CA ASP A 43 2.36 5.45 -10.67
C ASP A 43 1.09 6.28 -10.64
N GLU A 44 1.08 7.35 -11.43
CA GLU A 44 -0.10 8.10 -11.83
C GLU A 44 -0.98 7.20 -12.72
N GLN A 45 -1.31 6.01 -12.22
CA GLN A 45 -2.42 5.27 -12.73
C GLN A 45 -3.62 5.92 -12.07
N ALA A 46 -4.36 6.70 -12.86
CA ALA A 46 -5.75 6.97 -12.57
C ALA A 46 -6.44 5.60 -12.46
N THR A 47 -6.35 4.98 -11.28
CA THR A 47 -7.16 3.84 -10.91
C THR A 47 -8.57 4.34 -11.13
N GLU A 48 -9.29 3.72 -12.07
CA GLU A 48 -10.71 3.95 -12.24
C GLU A 48 -11.33 3.79 -10.85
N GLY A 49 -11.63 4.91 -10.20
CA GLY A 49 -11.82 4.86 -8.77
C GLY A 49 -13.08 4.07 -8.47
N ASN A 50 -12.92 3.03 -7.67
CA ASN A 50 -13.92 2.00 -7.53
C ASN A 50 -14.86 2.24 -6.35
N VAL A 51 -14.67 3.35 -5.63
CA VAL A 51 -15.57 3.84 -4.58
C VAL A 51 -16.35 5.03 -5.10
N LEU A 52 -17.67 4.87 -5.16
CA LEU A 52 -18.60 5.86 -5.69
C LEU A 52 -19.54 6.37 -4.61
N ASN A 53 -19.89 7.66 -4.70
CA ASN A 53 -20.99 8.22 -3.91
C ASN A 53 -22.37 7.87 -4.52
N LEU A 54 -23.45 8.35 -3.89
CA LEU A 54 -24.82 8.15 -4.37
C LEU A 54 -25.09 8.72 -5.79
N SER A 55 -24.34 9.74 -6.20
CA SER A 55 -24.46 10.35 -7.53
C SER A 55 -23.67 9.59 -8.60
N GLY A 56 -23.02 8.48 -8.24
CA GLY A 56 -22.12 7.74 -9.15
C GLY A 56 -20.79 8.44 -9.42
N THR A 57 -20.44 9.48 -8.64
CA THR A 57 -19.15 10.14 -8.74
C THR A 57 -18.11 9.36 -7.94
N VAL A 58 -16.93 9.18 -8.53
CA VAL A 58 -15.76 8.59 -7.87
C VAL A 58 -15.28 9.50 -6.74
N ILE A 59 -15.14 8.93 -5.54
CA ILE A 59 -14.61 9.64 -4.36
C ILE A 59 -13.25 9.08 -3.88
N GLY A 60 -12.85 7.93 -4.39
CA GLY A 60 -11.59 7.29 -4.10
C GLY A 60 -11.50 5.90 -4.71
N SER A 61 -10.47 5.17 -4.32
CA SER A 61 -10.25 3.80 -4.73
C SER A 61 -9.78 2.95 -3.56
N VAL A 62 -9.99 1.65 -3.67
CA VAL A 62 -9.43 0.62 -2.79
C VAL A 62 -8.85 -0.46 -3.68
N ASN A 63 -7.57 -0.77 -3.51
CA ASN A 63 -6.89 -1.80 -4.30
C ASN A 63 -7.14 -3.21 -3.71
N ASP A 64 -6.65 -4.23 -4.41
CA ASP A 64 -6.81 -5.64 -4.02
C ASP A 64 -6.12 -6.00 -2.70
N GLU A 65 -5.14 -5.19 -2.27
CA GLU A 65 -4.45 -5.31 -0.99
C GLU A 65 -5.23 -4.64 0.17
N GLY A 66 -6.38 -4.02 -0.12
CA GLY A 66 -7.20 -3.32 0.86
C GLY A 66 -6.68 -1.91 1.22
N LYS A 67 -5.70 -1.37 0.49
CA LYS A 67 -5.21 0.02 0.66
C LYS A 67 -6.22 0.99 0.06
N VAL A 68 -6.58 1.99 0.84
CA VAL A 68 -7.59 3.01 0.51
C VAL A 68 -6.90 4.28 0.07
N PHE A 69 -7.33 4.82 -1.06
CA PHE A 69 -6.82 6.05 -1.64
C PHE A 69 -7.97 7.05 -1.85
N THR A 70 -7.64 8.32 -1.72
CA THR A 70 -8.54 9.41 -2.12
C THR A 70 -8.66 9.47 -3.65
N ARG A 71 -9.65 10.22 -4.17
CA ARG A 71 -9.76 10.51 -5.62
C ARG A 71 -8.52 11.14 -6.27
N TYR A 72 -7.55 11.60 -5.49
CA TYR A 72 -6.31 12.21 -5.95
C TYR A 72 -5.09 11.28 -5.77
N GLY A 73 -5.31 10.00 -5.44
CA GLY A 73 -4.23 9.03 -5.23
C GLY A 73 -3.52 9.09 -3.88
N SER A 74 -3.86 10.06 -3.00
CA SER A 74 -3.28 10.09 -1.65
C SER A 74 -3.78 8.91 -0.80
N PRO A 75 -2.90 8.18 -0.08
CA PRO A 75 -3.31 7.10 0.80
C PRO A 75 -4.08 7.64 2.00
N LEU A 76 -5.12 6.91 2.42
CA LEU A 76 -5.98 7.28 3.54
C LEU A 76 -5.96 6.23 4.66
N GLY A 77 -5.75 4.97 4.29
CA GLY A 77 -5.66 3.86 5.23
C GLY A 77 -5.55 2.53 4.51
N SER A 78 -5.72 1.44 5.25
CA SER A 78 -5.78 0.09 4.69
C SER A 78 -6.63 -0.83 5.55
N VAL A 79 -7.13 -1.92 4.99
CA VAL A 79 -7.71 -3.03 5.74
C VAL A 79 -6.88 -4.29 5.49
N ASP A 80 -6.67 -5.10 6.52
CA ASP A 80 -6.03 -6.41 6.35
C ASP A 80 -7.07 -7.54 6.12
N GLN A 81 -6.59 -8.75 5.85
CA GLN A 81 -7.44 -9.92 5.63
C GLN A 81 -8.25 -10.34 6.87
N SER A 82 -7.85 -9.88 8.07
CA SER A 82 -8.60 -10.12 9.32
C SER A 82 -9.74 -9.12 9.53
N GLY A 83 -9.87 -8.15 8.63
CA GLY A 83 -10.81 -7.03 8.73
C GLY A 83 -10.30 -5.88 9.61
N THR A 84 -9.05 -5.89 10.06
CA THR A 84 -8.51 -4.80 10.87
C THR A 84 -8.21 -3.60 9.98
N ILE A 85 -8.73 -2.43 10.36
CA ILE A 85 -8.58 -1.19 9.60
C ILE A 85 -7.48 -0.36 10.23
N PHE A 86 -6.56 0.12 9.40
CA PHE A 86 -5.40 0.92 9.77
C PHE A 86 -5.47 2.29 9.10
N ASN A 87 -4.92 3.31 9.78
CA ASN A 87 -4.62 4.59 9.14
C ASN A 87 -3.29 4.52 8.37
N VAL A 88 -2.91 5.64 7.74
CA VAL A 88 -1.63 5.78 7.01
C VAL A 88 -0.39 5.51 7.87
N SER A 89 -0.47 5.73 9.19
CA SER A 89 0.60 5.48 10.15
C SER A 89 0.61 4.04 10.69
N LYS A 90 -0.17 3.13 10.09
CA LYS A 90 -0.32 1.73 10.52
C LYS A 90 -0.86 1.56 11.94
N ILE A 91 -1.57 2.57 12.45
CA ILE A 91 -2.30 2.50 13.71
C ILE A 91 -3.69 1.94 13.41
N VAL A 92 -4.10 0.92 14.16
CA VAL A 92 -5.46 0.36 14.09
C VAL A 92 -6.46 1.47 14.38
N ILE A 93 -7.50 1.67 13.58
CA ILE A 93 -8.56 2.66 13.83
C ILE A 93 -9.94 2.03 13.86
N GLY A 94 -10.05 0.76 13.51
CA GLY A 94 -11.32 0.05 13.50
C GLY A 94 -11.20 -1.38 13.01
N LYS A 95 -12.34 -2.01 12.84
CA LYS A 95 -12.47 -3.37 12.31
C LYS A 95 -13.74 -3.50 11.50
N VAL A 96 -13.69 -4.26 10.42
CA VAL A 96 -14.86 -4.79 9.71
C VAL A 96 -15.05 -6.25 10.10
N ASP A 97 -16.29 -6.64 10.44
CA ASP A 97 -16.64 -8.04 10.71
C ASP A 97 -17.12 -8.77 9.45
N GLN A 98 -17.40 -10.06 9.60
CA GLN A 98 -17.85 -10.92 8.49
C GLN A 98 -19.24 -10.54 7.97
N ASP A 99 -20.05 -9.87 8.78
CA ASP A 99 -21.36 -9.34 8.41
C ASP A 99 -21.26 -7.96 7.73
N GLY A 100 -20.02 -7.46 7.55
CA GLY A 100 -19.71 -6.18 6.93
C GLY A 100 -19.96 -4.97 7.81
N LYS A 101 -20.16 -5.15 9.10
CA LYS A 101 -20.28 -4.04 10.05
C LYS A 101 -18.90 -3.46 10.35
N VAL A 102 -18.81 -2.14 10.28
CA VAL A 102 -17.57 -1.41 10.54
C VAL A 102 -17.63 -0.81 11.94
N TRP A 103 -16.62 -1.09 12.76
CA TRP A 103 -16.49 -0.66 14.14
C TRP A 103 -15.26 0.22 14.31
N ASN A 104 -15.31 1.20 15.20
CA ASN A 104 -14.10 1.91 15.64
C ASN A 104 -13.41 1.18 16.81
N GLN A 105 -12.24 1.68 17.23
CA GLN A 105 -11.50 1.14 18.38
C GLN A 105 -12.29 1.14 19.71
N SER A 106 -13.28 2.02 19.85
CA SER A 106 -14.10 2.15 21.06
C SER A 106 -15.30 1.20 21.09
N GLY A 107 -15.48 0.36 20.05
CA GLY A 107 -16.64 -0.54 19.94
C GLY A 107 -17.90 0.15 19.45
N THR A 108 -17.81 1.36 18.89
CA THR A 108 -18.92 2.05 18.24
C THR A 108 -18.99 1.67 16.77
N VAL A 109 -20.19 1.35 16.28
CA VAL A 109 -20.44 1.09 14.86
C VAL A 109 -20.31 2.39 14.07
N LEU A 110 -19.56 2.38 12.98
CA LEU A 110 -19.39 3.48 12.03
C LEU A 110 -20.26 3.34 10.77
N GLY A 111 -20.76 2.12 10.52
CA GLY A 111 -21.63 1.80 9.39
C GLY A 111 -21.60 0.31 9.07
N SER A 112 -22.03 -0.02 7.86
CA SER A 112 -21.95 -1.38 7.32
C SER A 112 -21.70 -1.36 5.82
N VAL A 113 -21.30 -2.51 5.28
CA VAL A 113 -21.24 -2.80 3.86
C VAL A 113 -21.99 -4.10 3.58
N ASP A 114 -22.77 -4.11 2.52
CA ASP A 114 -23.43 -5.32 2.03
C ASP A 114 -22.56 -6.05 0.99
N ALA A 115 -22.87 -7.32 0.74
CA ALA A 115 -22.15 -8.15 -0.23
C ALA A 115 -22.25 -7.66 -1.69
N ASP A 116 -23.21 -6.78 -2.00
CA ASP A 116 -23.33 -6.11 -3.31
C ASP A 116 -22.43 -4.86 -3.44
N GLY A 117 -21.69 -4.52 -2.39
CA GLY A 117 -20.81 -3.35 -2.32
C GLY A 117 -21.51 -2.07 -1.88
N SER A 118 -22.79 -2.12 -1.52
CA SER A 118 -23.49 -0.97 -0.94
C SER A 118 -22.90 -0.61 0.42
N VAL A 119 -22.51 0.65 0.61
CA VAL A 119 -21.95 1.17 1.87
C VAL A 119 -23.01 2.01 2.58
N PHE A 120 -23.20 1.76 3.88
CA PHE A 120 -24.20 2.40 4.72
C PHE A 120 -23.56 3.14 5.90
N ASN A 121 -24.22 4.20 6.36
CA ASN A 121 -23.87 4.88 7.60
C ASN A 121 -24.51 4.20 8.83
N VAL A 122 -24.23 4.73 10.02
CA VAL A 122 -24.76 4.24 11.31
C VAL A 122 -26.29 4.24 11.41
N SER A 123 -26.97 5.08 10.62
CA SER A 123 -28.43 5.16 10.58
C SER A 123 -29.06 4.20 9.57
N GLY A 124 -28.27 3.36 8.89
CA GLY A 124 -28.75 2.46 7.84
C GLY A 124 -29.02 3.14 6.50
N ARG A 125 -28.59 4.39 6.31
CA ARG A 125 -28.73 5.10 5.03
C ARG A 125 -27.54 4.77 4.13
N LYS A 126 -27.81 4.36 2.89
CA LYS A 126 -26.78 4.17 1.86
C LYS A 126 -26.05 5.48 1.61
N VAL A 127 -24.72 5.46 1.63
CA VAL A 127 -23.85 6.62 1.38
C VAL A 127 -23.05 6.48 0.09
N GLY A 128 -22.90 5.25 -0.40
CA GLY A 128 -22.17 4.99 -1.64
C GLY A 128 -22.16 3.52 -2.00
N THR A 129 -21.33 3.19 -2.99
CA THR A 129 -21.14 1.82 -3.49
C THR A 129 -19.67 1.62 -3.79
N VAL A 130 -19.19 0.40 -3.59
CA VAL A 130 -17.86 -0.04 -4.00
C VAL A 130 -18.01 -1.11 -5.07
N LYS A 131 -17.22 -1.01 -6.13
CA LYS A 131 -17.16 -1.99 -7.21
C LYS A 131 -15.82 -2.69 -7.14
N ALA A 132 -15.78 -3.94 -6.70
CA ALA A 132 -14.53 -4.68 -6.69
C ALA A 132 -14.80 -6.15 -6.99
N ASP A 133 -13.90 -6.76 -7.74
CA ASP A 133 -13.95 -8.19 -8.02
C ASP A 133 -13.20 -8.90 -6.88
N GLY A 134 -13.92 -9.32 -5.83
CA GLY A 134 -13.30 -10.04 -4.71
C GLY A 134 -13.93 -9.76 -3.36
N TYR A 135 -13.10 -9.43 -2.36
CA TYR A 135 -13.50 -9.26 -0.96
C TYR A 135 -14.26 -7.95 -0.74
N ILE A 136 -15.45 -7.82 -1.32
CA ILE A 136 -16.32 -6.63 -1.27
C ILE A 136 -16.54 -6.16 0.17
N ILE A 137 -16.72 -7.09 1.11
CA ILE A 137 -16.91 -6.75 2.53
C ILE A 137 -15.69 -6.03 3.12
N LEU A 138 -14.49 -6.55 2.88
CA LEU A 138 -13.26 -5.92 3.36
C LEU A 138 -13.05 -4.56 2.67
N ILE A 139 -13.11 -4.58 1.34
CA ILE A 139 -12.85 -3.41 0.49
C ILE A 139 -13.86 -2.29 0.79
N GLY A 140 -15.14 -2.61 0.90
CA GLY A 140 -16.18 -1.64 1.23
C GLY A 140 -16.16 -1.20 2.70
N GLY A 141 -15.77 -2.09 3.62
CA GLY A 141 -15.49 -1.72 5.00
C GLY A 141 -14.36 -0.69 5.12
N ALA A 142 -13.29 -0.86 4.33
CA ALA A 142 -12.20 0.11 4.23
C ALA A 142 -12.65 1.41 3.53
N ALA A 143 -13.44 1.29 2.46
CA ALA A 143 -13.99 2.44 1.74
C ALA A 143 -14.88 3.31 2.63
N ARG A 144 -15.47 2.77 3.71
CA ARG A 144 -16.21 3.56 4.70
C ARG A 144 -15.42 4.76 5.21
N LEU A 145 -14.08 4.64 5.29
CA LEU A 145 -13.18 5.73 5.68
C LEU A 145 -13.31 6.98 4.79
N LEU A 146 -13.59 6.80 3.49
CA LEU A 146 -13.78 7.92 2.55
C LEU A 146 -15.06 8.72 2.81
N PHE A 147 -16.02 8.11 3.52
CA PHE A 147 -17.30 8.70 3.90
C PHE A 147 -17.32 9.23 5.35
N LEU A 148 -16.18 9.21 6.07
CA LEU A 148 -16.07 9.68 7.48
C LEU A 148 -15.67 11.16 7.61
N LYS A 149 -15.85 11.97 6.56
CA LYS A 149 -15.58 13.40 6.62
C LYS A 149 -16.52 14.14 7.58
#